data_AF-A0A1M5ZKH9-F1
#
_entry.id   AF-A0A1M5ZKH9-F1
#
_cell.length_a   1.000
_cell.length_b   1.000
_cell.length_c   1.000
_cell.angle_alpha   90.00
_cell.angle_beta   90.00
_cell.angle_gamma   90.00
#
_symmetry.space_group_name_H-M   'P 1'
#
loop_
_entity.id
_entity.type
_entity.pdbx_description
1 polymer ?
#
loop_
_entity_poly.entity_id
_entity_poly.type
_entity_poly.pdbx_seq_one_letter_code
_entity_poly.pdbx_strand_id
1 'polypeptide(L)'
;MSVIKRGFLYITRKRGRSILLLVIMFVAAVLTMLGLAIKSSADRQADAVRKSLANSFTIERDEAALQALVDKNGGAAKISPDKVPFISAAVMSRILKLDHITGYYSDYYDRGTSLLYVDVQLHPGSNADAIRRYQKNPAAFADLPFDLDQATFWMHIPSISYCNDSGLHEFFRNGAFALVQGRHIREGDVNKAVISTDLARRNNLSVGDTFTAEMRESSCVIGGDYNKIVGEPIKLEIVGLFDINFSQEASFETDTEGETYVQTAERELAENMIFSDPATELQIASIFRKYSGQTVNPEYETAPRNPVIFVDDPENLEAAISEVKAIQGIDWNYFTIKADDSTYKTAVRPLTQLGTISGVLIAIAVVG
;
A
#
# COMPACT_ATOMS: atom_id res chain seq x y z
N MET A 1 -53.64 22.49 -49.45
CA MET A 1 -52.96 22.64 -48.14
C MET A 1 -51.67 21.86 -48.14
N SER A 2 -50.56 22.46 -47.68
CA SER A 2 -49.28 21.73 -47.56
C SER A 2 -49.41 20.57 -46.58
N VAL A 3 -48.62 19.51 -46.80
CA VAL A 3 -48.59 18.31 -45.95
C VAL A 3 -48.34 18.68 -44.48
N ILE A 4 -47.46 19.65 -44.24
CA ILE A 4 -47.13 20.20 -42.91
C ILE A 4 -48.38 20.79 -42.21
N LYS A 5 -49.18 21.58 -42.94
CA LYS A 5 -50.38 22.21 -42.38
C LYS A 5 -51.46 21.19 -42.00
N ARG A 6 -51.56 20.09 -42.77
CA ARG A 6 -52.44 18.96 -42.44
C ARG A 6 -51.97 18.20 -41.20
N GLY A 7 -50.66 18.02 -41.03
CA GLY A 7 -50.07 17.44 -39.83
C GLY A 7 -50.37 18.23 -38.56
N PHE A 8 -50.23 19.57 -38.61
CA PHE A 8 -50.51 20.44 -37.46
C PHE A 8 -51.99 20.43 -37.04
N LEU A 9 -52.91 20.44 -38.01
CA LEU A 9 -54.35 20.31 -37.78
C LEU A 9 -54.73 18.95 -37.16
N TYR A 10 -53.99 17.88 -37.50
CA TYR A 10 -54.21 16.56 -36.91
C TYR A 10 -53.85 16.52 -35.42
N ILE A 11 -52.66 17.05 -35.08
CA ILE A 11 -52.16 17.11 -33.69
C ILE A 11 -53.13 17.90 -32.79
N THR A 12 -53.60 19.04 -33.28
CA THR A 12 -54.51 19.93 -32.54
C THR A 12 -55.93 19.39 -32.38
N ARG A 13 -56.38 18.47 -33.27
CA ARG A 13 -57.71 17.84 -33.24
C ARG A 13 -57.76 16.57 -32.38
N LYS A 14 -56.64 15.84 -32.24
CA LYS A 14 -56.55 14.58 -31.48
C LYS A 14 -55.69 14.72 -30.23
N ARG A 15 -55.95 15.78 -29.45
CA ARG A 15 -55.10 16.25 -28.32
C ARG A 15 -54.69 15.14 -27.34
N GLY A 16 -55.60 14.26 -26.92
CA GLY A 16 -55.26 13.18 -25.98
C GLY A 16 -54.23 12.18 -26.52
N ARG A 17 -54.39 11.73 -27.77
CA ARG A 17 -53.46 10.78 -28.41
C ARG A 17 -52.11 11.44 -28.71
N SER A 18 -52.11 12.71 -29.12
CA SER A 18 -50.88 13.45 -29.38
C SER A 18 -50.10 13.79 -28.11
N ILE A 19 -50.79 14.13 -27.00
CA ILE A 19 -50.14 14.34 -25.69
C ILE A 19 -49.55 13.04 -25.17
N LEU A 20 -50.26 11.92 -25.27
CA LEU A 20 -49.74 10.62 -24.84
C LEU A 20 -48.46 10.25 -25.61
N LEU A 21 -48.47 10.39 -26.94
CA LEU A 21 -47.29 10.13 -27.77
C LEU A 21 -46.13 11.08 -27.45
N LEU A 22 -46.41 12.37 -27.21
CA LEU A 22 -45.41 13.35 -26.80
C LEU A 22 -44.76 12.94 -25.47
N VAL A 23 -45.56 12.56 -24.47
CA VAL A 23 -45.07 12.15 -23.15
C VAL A 23 -44.22 10.89 -23.27
N ILE A 24 -44.64 9.89 -24.04
CA ILE A 24 -43.84 8.67 -24.27
C ILE A 24 -42.50 9.01 -24.93
N MET A 25 -42.50 9.79 -26.02
CA MET A 25 -41.27 10.20 -26.69
C MET A 25 -40.38 11.07 -25.79
N PHE A 26 -40.97 11.95 -24.98
CA PHE A 26 -40.24 12.79 -24.05
C PHE A 26 -39.56 11.94 -22.97
N VAL A 27 -40.28 10.99 -22.38
CA VAL A 27 -39.72 10.06 -21.40
C VAL A 27 -38.60 9.21 -22.02
N ALA A 28 -38.81 8.64 -23.20
CA ALA A 28 -37.77 7.87 -23.91
C ALA A 28 -36.52 8.72 -24.21
N ALA A 29 -36.70 9.97 -24.66
CA ALA A 29 -35.60 10.89 -24.92
C ALA A 29 -34.83 11.24 -23.64
N VAL A 30 -35.53 11.51 -22.54
CA VAL A 30 -34.93 11.81 -21.23
C VAL A 30 -34.15 10.60 -20.71
N LEU A 31 -34.71 9.39 -20.76
CA LEU A 31 -34.02 8.16 -20.34
C LEU A 31 -32.77 7.89 -21.19
N THR A 32 -32.86 8.11 -22.51
CA THR A 32 -31.71 7.95 -23.42
C THR A 32 -30.61 8.96 -23.10
N MET A 33 -30.96 10.24 -22.89
CA MET A 33 -29.99 11.28 -22.52
C MET A 33 -29.34 11.00 -21.16
N LEU A 34 -30.11 10.57 -20.17
CA LEU A 34 -29.59 10.14 -18.86
C LEU A 34 -28.63 8.96 -19.01
N GLY A 35 -28.99 7.93 -19.76
CA GLY A 35 -28.12 6.79 -20.02
C GLY A 35 -26.81 7.19 -20.70
N LEU A 36 -26.86 8.05 -21.72
CA LEU A 36 -25.66 8.55 -22.40
C LEU A 36 -24.79 9.41 -21.47
N ALA A 37 -25.40 10.28 -20.67
CA ALA A 37 -24.69 11.11 -19.72
C ALA A 37 -23.97 10.26 -18.66
N ILE A 38 -24.66 9.31 -18.03
CA ILE A 38 -24.09 8.39 -17.04
C ILE A 38 -22.96 7.57 -17.67
N LYS A 39 -23.19 6.99 -18.85
CA LYS A 39 -22.16 6.23 -19.56
C LYS A 39 -20.92 7.08 -19.84
N SER A 40 -21.09 8.27 -20.40
CA SER A 40 -19.96 9.15 -20.72
C SER A 40 -19.18 9.60 -19.48
N SER A 41 -19.86 9.80 -18.35
CA SER A 41 -19.21 10.14 -17.08
C SER A 41 -18.47 8.96 -16.48
N ALA A 42 -19.06 7.77 -16.53
CA ALA A 42 -18.44 6.53 -16.04
C ALA A 42 -17.20 6.17 -16.87
N ASP A 43 -17.28 6.28 -18.20
CA ASP A 43 -16.16 6.03 -19.11
C ASP A 43 -15.01 7.02 -18.84
N ARG A 44 -15.31 8.32 -18.66
CA ARG A 44 -14.28 9.33 -18.31
C ARG A 44 -13.62 9.08 -16.96
N GLN A 45 -14.39 8.66 -15.95
CA GLN A 45 -13.82 8.32 -14.64
C GLN A 45 -12.97 7.04 -14.72
N ALA A 46 -13.40 6.04 -15.49
CA ALA A 46 -12.62 4.82 -15.71
C ALA A 46 -11.29 5.13 -16.41
N ASP A 47 -11.29 6.01 -17.42
CA ASP A 47 -10.08 6.47 -18.10
C ASP A 47 -9.16 7.28 -17.16
N ALA A 48 -9.72 8.13 -16.31
CA ALA A 48 -8.94 8.86 -15.31
C ALA A 48 -8.25 7.91 -14.32
N VAL A 49 -8.98 6.91 -13.82
CA VAL A 49 -8.45 5.86 -12.93
C VAL A 49 -7.42 5.00 -13.65
N ARG A 50 -7.60 4.71 -14.94
CA ARG A 50 -6.62 4.00 -15.77
C ARG A 50 -5.29 4.75 -15.83
N LYS A 51 -5.36 6.05 -16.11
CA LYS A 51 -4.16 6.90 -16.21
C LYS A 51 -3.44 7.06 -14.87
N SER A 52 -4.15 7.05 -13.75
CA SER A 52 -3.53 7.21 -12.42
C SER A 52 -3.04 5.91 -11.79
N LEU A 53 -3.69 4.77 -12.07
CA LEU A 53 -3.41 3.49 -11.39
C LEU A 53 -2.79 2.42 -12.30
N ALA A 54 -3.04 2.43 -13.61
CA ALA A 54 -2.58 1.40 -14.54
C ALA A 54 -1.34 1.81 -15.36
N ASN A 55 -0.51 2.70 -14.81
CA ASN A 55 0.71 3.20 -15.44
C ASN A 55 1.99 2.67 -14.77
N SER A 56 1.92 1.50 -14.12
CA SER A 56 3.06 0.93 -13.42
C SER A 56 3.16 -0.59 -13.58
N PHE A 57 4.37 -1.10 -13.40
CA PHE A 57 4.65 -2.52 -13.28
C PHE A 57 5.68 -2.77 -12.18
N THR A 58 5.56 -3.91 -11.52
CA THR A 58 6.46 -4.31 -10.44
C THR A 58 7.41 -5.38 -10.95
N ILE A 59 8.70 -5.26 -10.62
CA ILE A 59 9.63 -6.37 -10.75
C ILE A 59 9.59 -7.15 -9.44
N GLU A 60 8.88 -8.27 -9.43
CA GLU A 60 8.68 -9.09 -8.25
C GLU A 60 9.70 -10.23 -8.19
N ARG A 61 10.10 -10.58 -6.98
CA ARG A 61 10.87 -11.79 -6.70
C ARG A 61 10.03 -13.03 -6.97
N ASP A 62 10.58 -14.01 -7.68
CA ASP A 62 9.98 -15.34 -7.77
C ASP A 62 10.31 -16.10 -6.48
N GLU A 63 9.40 -16.00 -5.50
CA GLU A 63 9.58 -16.60 -4.18
C GLU A 63 9.77 -18.12 -4.25
N ALA A 64 9.15 -18.80 -5.23
CA ALA A 64 9.32 -20.25 -5.38
C ALA A 64 10.73 -20.60 -5.90
N ALA A 65 11.21 -19.87 -6.91
CA ALA A 65 12.56 -20.07 -7.44
C ALA A 65 13.64 -19.73 -6.40
N LEU A 66 13.41 -18.67 -5.63
CA LEU A 66 14.31 -18.25 -4.55
C LEU A 66 14.31 -19.22 -3.37
N GLN A 67 13.15 -19.72 -2.96
CA GLN A 67 13.07 -20.76 -1.92
C GLN A 67 13.82 -22.02 -2.37
N ALA A 68 13.65 -22.45 -3.62
CA ALA A 68 14.37 -23.59 -4.17
C ALA A 68 15.90 -23.35 -4.20
N LEU A 69 16.37 -22.12 -4.44
CA LEU A 69 17.78 -21.75 -4.33
C LEU A 69 18.27 -21.85 -2.88
N VAL A 70 17.51 -21.31 -1.94
CA VAL A 70 17.82 -21.34 -0.50
C VAL A 70 17.92 -22.79 0.00
N ASP A 71 16.95 -23.64 -0.36
CA ASP A 71 16.91 -25.05 0.04
C ASP A 71 18.09 -25.83 -0.51
N LYS A 72 18.45 -25.62 -1.79
CA LYS A 72 19.64 -26.24 -2.41
C LYS A 72 20.94 -25.84 -1.71
N ASN A 73 21.00 -24.67 -1.09
CA ASN A 73 22.14 -24.19 -0.33
C ASN A 73 22.07 -24.51 1.18
N GLY A 74 21.14 -25.38 1.59
CA GLY A 74 21.06 -25.89 2.95
C GLY A 74 20.24 -25.02 3.91
N GLY A 75 19.36 -24.16 3.38
CA GLY A 75 18.39 -23.36 4.13
C GLY A 75 18.82 -21.90 4.36
N ALA A 76 17.87 -21.07 4.77
CA ALA A 76 18.05 -19.61 4.91
C ALA A 76 19.18 -19.24 5.89
N ALA A 77 19.42 -20.07 6.90
CA ALA A 77 20.49 -19.87 7.87
C ALA A 77 21.91 -20.09 7.31
N LYS A 78 22.05 -20.69 6.11
CA LYS A 78 23.34 -21.07 5.52
C LYS A 78 23.73 -20.27 4.28
N ILE A 79 22.78 -19.55 3.69
CA ILE A 79 23.02 -18.68 2.55
C ILE A 79 23.02 -17.22 3.01
N SER A 80 24.08 -16.50 2.67
CA SER A 80 24.14 -15.06 2.97
C SER A 80 23.12 -14.31 2.09
N PRO A 81 22.38 -13.32 2.62
CA PRO A 81 21.34 -12.61 1.88
C PRO A 81 21.81 -11.97 0.56
N ASP A 82 23.06 -11.53 0.50
CA ASP A 82 23.70 -10.93 -0.69
C ASP A 82 24.15 -11.94 -1.75
N LYS A 83 24.08 -13.25 -1.46
CA LYS A 83 24.24 -14.33 -2.44
C LYS A 83 22.94 -14.71 -3.13
N VAL A 84 21.83 -14.19 -2.62
CA VAL A 84 20.53 -14.32 -3.27
C VAL A 84 20.42 -13.23 -4.35
N PRO A 85 20.01 -13.55 -5.59
CA PRO A 85 19.88 -12.56 -6.66
C PRO A 85 19.07 -11.33 -6.24
N PHE A 86 19.57 -10.14 -6.59
CA PHE A 86 18.96 -8.83 -6.30
C PHE A 86 19.16 -7.88 -7.48
N ILE A 87 18.33 -6.85 -7.56
CA ILE A 87 18.44 -5.79 -8.58
C ILE A 87 19.29 -4.67 -7.99
N SER A 88 20.50 -4.47 -8.50
CA SER A 88 21.39 -3.44 -7.95
C SER A 88 20.93 -2.03 -8.30
N ALA A 89 21.35 -1.04 -7.50
CA ALA A 89 21.11 0.39 -7.78
C ALA A 89 21.64 0.81 -9.18
N ALA A 90 22.71 0.20 -9.66
CA ALA A 90 23.25 0.44 -11.01
C ALA A 90 22.34 -0.11 -12.13
N VAL A 91 21.65 -1.23 -11.90
CA VAL A 91 20.62 -1.74 -12.81
C VAL A 91 19.43 -0.79 -12.82
N MET A 92 18.96 -0.37 -11.65
CA MET A 92 17.86 0.59 -11.54
C MET A 92 18.17 1.93 -12.22
N SER A 93 19.40 2.43 -12.07
CA SER A 93 19.84 3.65 -12.75
C SER A 93 19.83 3.54 -14.28
N ARG A 94 19.89 2.33 -14.83
CA ARG A 94 19.73 2.09 -16.28
C ARG A 94 18.26 1.97 -16.67
N ILE A 95 17.44 1.33 -15.84
CA ILE A 95 15.98 1.29 -16.02
C ILE A 95 15.43 2.72 -16.06
N LEU A 96 15.78 3.57 -15.10
CA LEU A 96 15.29 4.95 -15.02
C LEU A 96 15.72 5.86 -16.18
N LYS A 97 16.59 5.38 -17.09
CA LYS A 97 17.03 6.10 -18.30
C LYS A 97 16.34 5.62 -19.56
N LEU A 98 15.52 4.57 -19.50
CA LEU A 98 14.73 4.12 -20.64
C LEU A 98 13.66 5.16 -20.98
N ASP A 99 13.23 5.16 -22.24
CA ASP A 99 12.16 6.04 -22.69
C ASP A 99 10.86 5.68 -21.94
N HIS A 100 10.00 6.68 -21.76
CA HIS A 100 8.69 6.56 -21.10
C HIS A 100 8.71 6.21 -19.60
N ILE A 101 9.85 5.85 -19.00
CA ILE A 101 9.96 5.63 -17.56
C ILE A 101 10.04 6.98 -16.84
N THR A 102 9.10 7.21 -15.93
CA THR A 102 8.97 8.48 -15.19
C THR A 102 9.56 8.44 -13.79
N GLY A 103 9.71 7.24 -13.23
CA GLY A 103 10.24 7.05 -11.89
C GLY A 103 10.03 5.64 -11.38
N TYR A 104 10.34 5.46 -10.11
CA TYR A 104 10.08 4.22 -9.40
C TYR A 104 9.67 4.50 -7.96
N TYR A 105 8.97 3.54 -7.38
CA TYR A 105 8.73 3.41 -5.96
C TYR A 105 9.37 2.11 -5.49
N SER A 106 10.05 2.13 -4.36
CA SER A 106 10.47 0.92 -3.69
C SER A 106 10.18 1.05 -2.22
N ASP A 107 9.52 0.03 -1.69
CA ASP A 107 9.42 -0.20 -0.26
C ASP A 107 10.53 -1.17 0.14
N TYR A 108 11.42 -0.71 1.00
CA TYR A 108 12.42 -1.55 1.62
C TYR A 108 11.82 -2.18 2.87
N TYR A 109 10.77 -3.00 2.67
CA TYR A 109 10.07 -3.63 3.78
C TYR A 109 11.03 -4.49 4.59
N ASP A 110 11.10 -4.14 5.88
CA ASP A 110 11.79 -4.75 7.02
C ASP A 110 12.70 -5.93 6.65
N ARG A 111 14.02 -5.69 6.56
CA ARG A 111 15.07 -6.73 6.40
C ARG A 111 15.21 -7.64 7.64
N GLY A 112 14.14 -7.80 8.43
CA GLY A 112 14.16 -8.44 9.74
C GLY A 112 14.83 -7.57 10.81
N THR A 113 14.85 -6.25 10.62
CA THR A 113 15.43 -5.28 11.52
C THR A 113 14.33 -4.43 12.15
N SER A 114 13.84 -4.88 13.32
CA SER A 114 12.82 -4.15 14.05
C SER A 114 13.44 -3.03 14.89
N LEU A 115 12.95 -1.80 14.69
CA LEU A 115 13.15 -0.71 15.63
C LEU A 115 11.98 -0.64 16.61
N LEU A 116 12.30 -0.23 17.83
CA LEU A 116 11.38 0.01 18.92
C LEU A 116 11.14 1.50 19.06
N TYR A 117 9.89 1.95 19.15
CA TYR A 117 9.59 3.34 19.51
C TYR A 117 9.42 3.48 21.01
N VAL A 118 10.22 4.36 21.61
CA VAL A 118 10.37 4.42 23.07
C VAL A 118 9.66 5.61 23.72
N ASP A 119 9.38 6.65 22.94
CA ASP A 119 8.67 7.86 23.37
C ASP A 119 7.31 8.03 22.66
N VAL A 120 6.83 6.97 22.00
CA VAL A 120 5.54 6.93 21.30
C VAL A 120 4.74 5.72 21.75
N GLN A 121 3.50 5.96 22.13
CA GLN A 121 2.48 4.94 22.38
C GLN A 121 1.76 4.62 21.08
N LEU A 122 1.93 3.38 20.61
CA LEU A 122 1.15 2.84 19.50
C LEU A 122 -0.32 2.66 19.91
N HIS A 123 -1.20 2.59 18.91
CA HIS A 123 -2.54 2.05 19.11
C HIS A 123 -2.42 0.60 19.61
N PRO A 124 -3.06 0.24 20.75
CA PRO A 124 -2.89 -1.07 21.35
C PRO A 124 -3.46 -2.17 20.46
N GLY A 125 -2.77 -3.31 20.46
CA GLY A 125 -3.15 -4.54 19.76
C GLY A 125 -3.03 -5.75 20.70
N SER A 126 -2.67 -6.89 20.12
CA SER A 126 -2.60 -8.16 20.84
C SER A 126 -1.53 -8.20 21.95
N ASN A 127 -0.38 -7.54 21.80
CA ASN A 127 0.65 -7.54 22.85
C ASN A 127 0.25 -6.70 24.06
N ALA A 128 -0.32 -5.51 23.84
CA ALA A 128 -0.88 -4.68 24.90
C ALA A 128 -2.02 -5.39 25.65
N ASP A 129 -2.86 -6.14 24.91
CA ASP A 129 -3.89 -6.99 25.51
C ASP A 129 -3.30 -8.13 26.36
N ALA A 130 -2.30 -8.83 25.83
CA ALA A 130 -1.62 -9.90 26.56
C ALA A 130 -0.97 -9.41 27.86
N ILE A 131 -0.27 -8.27 27.82
CA ILE A 131 0.31 -7.63 29.01
C ILE A 131 -0.79 -7.27 30.03
N ARG A 132 -1.90 -6.68 29.58
CA ARG A 132 -3.04 -6.34 30.44
C ARG A 132 -3.63 -7.57 31.12
N ARG A 133 -3.79 -8.68 30.39
CA ARG A 133 -4.29 -9.95 30.91
C ARG A 133 -3.32 -10.57 31.92
N TYR A 134 -2.02 -10.55 31.62
CA TYR A 134 -0.98 -10.99 32.54
C TYR A 134 -1.01 -10.19 33.84
N GLN A 135 -1.14 -8.87 33.78
CA GLN A 135 -1.26 -8.02 34.96
C GLN A 135 -2.51 -8.31 35.80
N LYS A 136 -3.63 -8.68 35.16
CA LYS A 136 -4.90 -9.02 35.83
C LYS A 136 -4.84 -10.38 36.52
N ASN A 137 -4.26 -11.39 35.88
CA ASN A 137 -4.15 -12.74 36.43
C ASN A 137 -2.84 -13.44 35.99
N PRO A 138 -1.71 -13.18 36.68
CA PRO A 138 -0.44 -13.81 36.33
C PRO A 138 -0.47 -15.34 36.40
N ALA A 139 -1.30 -15.91 37.28
CA ALA A 139 -1.40 -17.36 37.46
C ALA A 139 -1.96 -18.08 36.23
N ALA A 140 -2.78 -17.41 35.40
CA ALA A 140 -3.28 -17.98 34.15
C ALA A 140 -2.17 -18.19 33.10
N PHE A 141 -1.00 -17.56 33.28
CA PHE A 141 0.15 -17.69 32.40
C PHE A 141 1.22 -18.64 32.96
N ALA A 142 0.98 -19.28 34.11
CA ALA A 142 2.00 -20.11 34.78
C ALA A 142 2.44 -21.32 33.95
N ASP A 143 1.53 -21.88 33.14
CA ASP A 143 1.79 -23.02 32.26
C ASP A 143 2.08 -22.62 30.80
N LEU A 144 2.10 -21.31 30.51
CA LEU A 144 2.37 -20.77 29.17
C LEU A 144 3.80 -20.20 29.12
N PRO A 145 4.53 -20.34 28.01
CA PRO A 145 5.80 -19.66 27.80
C PRO A 145 5.55 -18.17 27.51
N PHE A 146 5.17 -17.40 28.53
CA PHE A 146 4.95 -15.95 28.43
C PHE A 146 6.12 -15.18 29.05
N ASP A 147 6.76 -14.36 28.23
CA ASP A 147 7.83 -13.46 28.62
C ASP A 147 7.32 -12.01 28.54
N LEU A 148 7.27 -11.33 29.69
CA LEU A 148 6.76 -9.97 29.79
C LEU A 148 7.66 -8.97 29.04
N ASP A 149 8.97 -9.18 29.03
CA ASP A 149 9.91 -8.30 28.35
C ASP A 149 9.79 -8.48 26.84
N GLN A 150 9.61 -9.71 26.38
CA GLN A 150 9.29 -10.01 24.97
C GLN A 150 7.97 -9.37 24.54
N ALA A 151 6.90 -9.54 25.32
CA ALA A 151 5.60 -8.93 25.00
C ALA A 151 5.68 -7.40 24.97
N THR A 152 6.41 -6.81 25.93
CA THR A 152 6.65 -5.36 25.98
C THR A 152 7.45 -4.89 24.77
N PHE A 153 8.44 -5.66 24.33
CA PHE A 153 9.20 -5.40 23.11
C PHE A 153 8.26 -5.38 21.88
N TRP A 154 7.46 -6.42 21.66
CA TRP A 154 6.56 -6.47 20.50
C TRP A 154 5.46 -5.40 20.51
N MET A 155 5.02 -4.96 21.69
CA MET A 155 4.04 -3.86 21.84
C MET A 155 4.55 -2.52 21.29
N HIS A 156 5.87 -2.31 21.21
CA HIS A 156 6.47 -1.07 20.74
C HIS A 156 7.08 -1.16 19.33
N ILE A 157 6.88 -2.28 18.63
CA ILE A 157 7.31 -2.43 17.23
C ILE A 157 6.21 -1.91 16.31
N PRO A 158 6.46 -0.83 15.54
CA PRO A 158 5.54 -0.31 14.53
C PRO A 158 5.59 -1.15 13.25
N SER A 159 4.70 -0.83 12.30
CA SER A 159 4.97 -1.09 10.89
C SER A 159 5.66 0.13 10.28
N ILE A 160 6.79 -0.08 9.61
CA ILE A 160 7.53 0.99 8.94
C ILE A 160 7.79 0.63 7.48
N SER A 161 7.40 1.55 6.60
CA SER A 161 7.66 1.51 5.16
C SER A 161 8.79 2.50 4.86
N TYR A 162 9.97 1.98 4.56
CA TYR A 162 11.10 2.79 4.12
C TYR A 162 10.99 2.98 2.61
N CYS A 163 10.75 4.21 2.18
CA CYS A 163 10.45 4.47 0.78
C CYS A 163 11.09 5.77 0.27
N ASN A 164 11.41 5.79 -1.02
CA ASN A 164 11.93 6.97 -1.69
C ASN A 164 10.85 8.05 -1.90
N ASP A 165 9.58 7.65 -1.97
CA ASP A 165 8.45 8.58 -2.04
C ASP A 165 7.18 7.96 -1.44
N SER A 166 6.81 8.37 -0.24
CA SER A 166 5.61 7.85 0.42
C SER A 166 4.32 8.13 -0.37
N GLY A 167 4.27 9.17 -1.20
CA GLY A 167 3.07 9.49 -2.01
C GLY A 167 2.81 8.48 -3.13
N LEU A 168 3.82 7.68 -3.49
CA LEU A 168 3.70 6.61 -4.47
C LEU A 168 3.33 5.25 -3.83
N HIS A 169 3.27 5.16 -2.49
CA HIS A 169 2.77 3.97 -1.82
C HIS A 169 1.29 3.73 -2.19
N GLU A 170 0.91 2.45 -2.35
CA GLU A 170 -0.41 2.06 -2.84
C GLU A 170 -1.58 2.67 -2.07
N PHE A 171 -1.49 2.73 -0.73
CA PHE A 171 -2.51 3.33 0.13
C PHE A 171 -2.74 4.82 -0.12
N PHE A 172 -1.72 5.58 -0.50
CA PHE A 172 -1.92 6.98 -0.89
C PHE A 172 -2.46 7.08 -2.32
N ARG A 173 -1.96 6.26 -3.25
CA ARG A 173 -2.43 6.25 -4.65
C ARG A 173 -3.91 5.85 -4.79
N ASN A 174 -4.37 4.90 -3.99
CA ASN A 174 -5.76 4.42 -4.02
C ASN A 174 -6.71 5.21 -3.11
N GLY A 175 -6.20 6.19 -2.35
CA GLY A 175 -6.97 7.05 -1.46
C GLY A 175 -7.34 6.42 -0.11
N ALA A 176 -6.84 5.23 0.21
CA ALA A 176 -6.98 4.63 1.54
C ALA A 176 -6.34 5.52 2.62
N PHE A 177 -5.21 6.15 2.31
CA PHE A 177 -4.58 7.19 3.12
C PHE A 177 -4.64 8.54 2.40
N ALA A 178 -4.81 9.61 3.16
CA ALA A 178 -4.75 10.98 2.66
C ALA A 178 -3.78 11.81 3.50
N LEU A 179 -2.78 12.43 2.86
CA LEU A 179 -1.93 13.39 3.54
C LEU A 179 -2.73 14.65 3.87
N VAL A 180 -2.83 15.01 5.15
CA VAL A 180 -3.64 16.14 5.62
C VAL A 180 -2.81 17.30 6.15
N GLN A 181 -1.56 17.06 6.54
CA GLN A 181 -0.64 18.11 6.97
C GLN A 181 0.80 17.78 6.56
N GLY A 182 1.60 18.82 6.27
CA GLY A 182 3.02 18.68 5.95
C GLY A 182 3.25 18.17 4.53
N ARG A 183 4.19 17.23 4.38
CA ARG A 183 4.60 16.66 3.08
C ARG A 183 4.90 15.16 3.19
N HIS A 184 4.87 14.49 2.05
CA HIS A 184 5.40 13.13 1.89
C HIS A 184 6.92 13.06 2.14
N ILE A 185 7.39 11.86 2.48
CA ILE A 185 8.81 11.46 2.34
C ILE A 185 9.22 11.62 0.88
N ARG A 186 10.42 12.12 0.63
CA ARG A 186 11.03 12.27 -0.70
C ARG A 186 12.48 11.77 -0.70
N GLU A 187 13.00 11.51 -1.88
CA GLU A 187 14.39 11.11 -2.07
C GLU A 187 15.35 12.17 -1.50
N GLY A 188 16.35 11.72 -0.72
CA GLY A 188 17.30 12.59 -0.03
C GLY A 188 16.87 13.05 1.36
N ASP A 189 15.65 12.72 1.81
CA ASP A 189 15.30 12.85 3.22
C ASP A 189 16.22 11.97 4.09
N VAL A 190 16.51 12.45 5.30
CA VAL A 190 17.31 11.75 6.31
C VAL A 190 16.62 11.90 7.65
N ASN A 191 16.34 10.79 8.30
CA ASN A 191 15.67 10.71 9.60
C ASN A 191 14.35 11.48 9.63
N LYS A 192 13.53 11.31 8.59
CA LYS A 192 12.19 11.89 8.47
C LYS A 192 11.13 10.81 8.55
N ALA A 193 9.97 11.21 9.05
CA ALA A 193 8.82 10.33 9.19
C ALA A 193 7.52 11.01 8.76
N VAL A 194 6.61 10.22 8.19
CA VAL A 194 5.21 10.57 7.97
C VAL A 194 4.37 9.58 8.77
N ILE A 195 3.51 10.08 9.64
CA ILE A 195 2.76 9.28 10.63
C ILE A 195 1.25 9.52 10.52
N SER A 196 0.44 8.61 11.07
CA SER A 196 -1.00 8.81 11.12
C SER A 196 -1.38 9.97 12.06
N THR A 197 -2.49 10.64 11.79
CA THR A 197 -3.03 11.65 12.71
C THR A 197 -3.46 11.05 14.06
N ASP A 198 -3.90 9.79 14.08
CA ASP A 198 -4.23 9.07 15.30
C ASP A 198 -3.00 8.82 16.18
N LEU A 199 -1.89 8.39 15.59
CA LEU A 199 -0.63 8.22 16.31
C LEU A 199 -0.13 9.57 16.83
N ALA A 200 -0.20 10.62 16.02
CA ALA A 200 0.18 11.97 16.42
C ALA A 200 -0.66 12.47 17.61
N ARG A 201 -2.00 12.34 17.52
CA ARG A 201 -2.94 12.77 18.57
C ARG A 201 -2.72 12.02 19.88
N ARG A 202 -2.55 10.70 19.82
CA ARG A 202 -2.31 9.85 21.00
C ARG A 202 -1.06 10.27 21.77
N ASN A 203 -0.07 10.83 21.07
CA ASN A 203 1.24 11.18 21.62
C ASN A 203 1.47 12.68 21.75
N ASN A 204 0.46 13.52 21.46
CA ASN A 204 0.57 14.98 21.42
C ASN A 204 1.70 15.48 20.47
N LEU A 205 1.90 14.80 19.34
CA LEU A 205 2.89 15.15 18.33
C LEU A 205 2.26 15.96 17.20
N SER A 206 3.06 16.82 16.58
CA SER A 206 2.73 17.63 15.41
C SER A 206 3.84 17.57 14.37
N VAL A 207 3.58 18.08 13.16
CA VAL A 207 4.63 18.28 12.16
C VAL A 207 5.74 19.17 12.73
N GLY A 208 6.98 18.72 12.63
CA GLY A 208 8.17 19.36 13.20
C GLY A 208 8.63 18.74 14.51
N ASP A 209 7.79 17.99 15.22
CA ASP A 209 8.19 17.24 16.40
C ASP A 209 9.01 16.00 16.02
N THR A 210 9.69 15.43 17.02
CA THR A 210 10.51 14.24 16.84
C THR A 210 10.09 13.11 17.76
N PHE A 211 10.25 11.88 17.30
CA PHE A 211 10.22 10.69 18.14
C PHE A 211 11.51 9.88 18.00
N THR A 212 11.75 8.99 18.95
CA THR A 212 12.98 8.22 19.10
C THR A 212 12.73 6.74 18.83
N ALA A 213 13.59 6.19 17.99
CA ALA A 213 13.60 4.77 17.66
C ALA A 213 14.93 4.13 18.10
N GLU A 214 14.84 2.96 18.73
CA GLU A 214 15.98 2.25 19.30
C GLU A 214 15.97 0.80 18.84
N MET A 215 17.14 0.17 18.75
CA MET A 215 17.23 -1.26 18.51
C MET A 215 17.60 -2.00 19.79
N ARG A 216 17.02 -3.18 19.99
CA ARG A 216 17.36 -4.07 21.12
C ARG A 216 18.28 -5.18 20.64
N GLU A 217 19.06 -5.73 21.57
CA GLU A 217 19.96 -6.85 21.26
C GLU A 217 19.20 -8.06 20.71
N SER A 218 17.99 -8.31 21.22
CA SER A 218 17.06 -9.33 20.70
C SER A 218 16.71 -9.17 19.23
N SER A 219 16.75 -7.94 18.69
CA SER A 219 16.51 -7.66 17.27
C SER A 219 17.70 -8.05 16.39
N CYS A 220 18.89 -8.22 16.97
CA CYS A 220 20.12 -8.50 16.24
C CYS A 220 20.58 -9.96 16.35
N VAL A 221 20.30 -10.62 17.49
CA VAL A 221 20.84 -11.95 17.80
C VAL A 221 19.73 -12.82 18.39
N ILE A 222 19.61 -14.06 17.91
CA ILE A 222 18.68 -15.04 18.45
C ILE A 222 19.00 -15.28 19.93
N GLY A 223 18.01 -15.08 20.80
CA GLY A 223 18.18 -15.17 22.25
C GLY A 223 18.85 -13.95 22.90
N GLY A 224 18.97 -12.83 22.18
CA GLY A 224 19.45 -11.56 22.73
C GLY A 224 18.47 -10.94 23.73
N ASP A 225 18.98 -10.01 24.55
CA ASP A 225 18.22 -9.34 25.60
C ASP A 225 17.22 -8.31 25.03
N TYR A 226 15.95 -8.40 25.45
CA TYR A 226 14.88 -7.48 25.04
C TYR A 226 15.01 -6.08 25.63
N ASN A 227 15.74 -5.91 26.72
CA ASN A 227 15.91 -4.63 27.41
C ASN A 227 17.19 -3.91 27.00
N LYS A 228 18.19 -4.63 26.51
CA LYS A 228 19.50 -4.06 26.16
C LYS A 228 19.45 -3.30 24.83
N ILE A 229 19.69 -1.98 24.89
CA ILE A 229 19.82 -1.12 23.70
C ILE A 229 21.14 -1.44 22.99
N VAL A 230 21.09 -1.49 21.66
CA VAL A 230 22.26 -1.62 20.79
C VAL A 230 22.27 -0.52 19.73
N GLY A 231 23.43 0.08 19.53
CA GLY A 231 23.59 1.23 18.63
C GLY A 231 23.11 2.54 19.23
N GLU A 232 23.23 3.60 18.44
CA GLU A 232 22.74 4.92 18.83
C GLU A 232 21.24 5.01 18.51
N PRO A 233 20.41 5.55 19.42
CA PRO A 233 19.02 5.88 19.13
C PRO A 233 18.89 6.83 17.94
N ILE A 234 17.92 6.57 17.07
CA ILE A 234 17.64 7.38 15.88
C ILE A 234 16.45 8.29 16.17
N LYS A 235 16.64 9.60 16.05
CA LYS A 235 15.57 10.59 16.17
C LYS A 235 14.98 10.90 14.81
N LEU A 236 13.68 10.68 14.65
CA LEU A 236 12.92 10.89 13.43
C LEU A 236 12.07 12.16 13.56
N GLU A 237 12.21 13.10 12.63
CA GLU A 237 11.39 14.31 12.56
C GLU A 237 10.13 14.06 11.72
N ILE A 238 8.97 14.44 12.28
CA ILE A 238 7.68 14.30 11.61
C ILE A 238 7.54 15.40 10.56
N VAL A 239 7.53 15.03 9.28
CA VAL A 239 7.37 15.96 8.16
C VAL A 239 5.97 15.97 7.56
N GLY A 240 5.13 15.00 7.92
CA GLY A 240 3.76 14.92 7.45
C GLY A 240 2.86 14.06 8.32
N LEU A 241 1.56 14.35 8.26
CA LEU A 241 0.50 13.60 8.91
C LEU A 241 -0.51 13.12 7.87
N PHE A 242 -0.95 11.87 7.99
CA PHE A 242 -1.99 11.29 7.13
C PHE A 242 -3.21 10.80 7.92
N ASP A 243 -4.38 10.93 7.30
CA ASP A 243 -5.62 10.30 7.75
C ASP A 243 -5.83 8.97 7.04
N ILE A 244 -6.56 8.08 7.71
CA ILE A 244 -6.97 6.77 7.21
C ILE A 244 -8.45 6.86 6.83
N ASN A 245 -8.77 6.60 5.56
CA ASN A 245 -10.11 6.77 4.99
C ASN A 245 -10.95 5.48 5.01
N PHE A 246 -10.56 4.51 5.83
CA PHE A 246 -11.30 3.28 6.05
C PHE A 246 -11.28 2.93 7.54
N SER A 247 -12.22 2.09 7.96
CA SER A 247 -12.22 1.52 9.31
C SER A 247 -11.61 0.13 9.25
N GLN A 248 -10.56 -0.11 10.03
CA GLN A 248 -10.04 -1.46 10.25
C GLN A 248 -10.72 -2.04 11.49
N GLU A 249 -11.37 -3.19 11.35
CA GLU A 249 -11.84 -3.95 12.51
C GLU A 249 -10.72 -4.88 12.97
N ALA A 250 -10.29 -4.74 14.22
CA ALA A 250 -9.35 -5.67 14.82
C ALA A 250 -9.98 -7.08 14.86
N SER A 251 -9.16 -8.10 14.63
CA SER A 251 -9.54 -9.49 14.80
C SER A 251 -9.58 -9.83 16.29
N PHE A 252 -10.57 -10.63 16.69
CA PHE A 252 -10.73 -11.11 18.05
C PHE A 252 -10.87 -12.63 18.08
N GLU A 253 -10.40 -13.23 19.16
CA GLU A 253 -10.63 -14.64 19.48
C GLU A 253 -11.27 -14.74 20.86
N THR A 254 -12.14 -15.73 21.07
CA THR A 254 -12.74 -16.00 22.38
C THR A 254 -12.33 -17.40 22.81
N ASP A 255 -11.75 -17.52 24.00
CA ASP A 255 -11.35 -18.83 24.52
C ASP A 255 -12.55 -19.64 25.02
N THR A 256 -12.28 -20.88 25.44
CA THR A 256 -13.28 -21.81 25.96
C THR A 256 -13.95 -21.34 27.26
N GLU A 257 -13.36 -20.37 27.95
CA GLU A 257 -13.89 -19.78 29.19
C GLU A 257 -14.74 -18.52 28.92
N GLY A 258 -14.81 -18.08 27.66
CA GLY A 258 -15.61 -16.94 27.22
C GLY A 258 -14.88 -15.60 27.29
N GLU A 259 -13.56 -15.59 27.53
CA GLU A 259 -12.76 -14.37 27.50
C GLU A 259 -12.35 -14.05 26.07
N THR A 260 -12.64 -12.82 25.62
CA THR A 260 -12.30 -12.33 24.29
C THR A 260 -10.99 -11.55 24.30
N TYR A 261 -10.10 -11.84 23.36
CA TYR A 261 -8.78 -11.22 23.24
C TYR A 261 -8.48 -10.78 21.81
N VAL A 262 -7.63 -9.76 21.71
CA VAL A 262 -7.26 -9.14 20.42
C VAL A 262 -6.21 -10.00 19.73
N GLN A 263 -6.42 -10.27 18.44
CA GLN A 263 -5.49 -11.02 17.60
C GLN A 263 -4.63 -10.12 16.71
N THR A 264 -5.17 -8.97 16.29
CA THR A 264 -4.42 -8.01 15.48
C THR A 264 -3.29 -7.40 16.29
N ALA A 265 -2.04 -7.62 15.86
CA ALA A 265 -0.88 -7.05 16.52
C ALA A 265 -0.79 -5.54 16.27
N GLU A 266 -0.11 -4.81 17.16
CA GLU A 266 0.10 -3.37 17.04
C GLU A 266 0.66 -3.00 15.66
N ARG A 267 1.64 -3.74 15.15
CA ARG A 267 2.24 -3.54 13.83
C ARG A 267 1.29 -3.79 12.64
N GLU A 268 0.14 -4.40 12.85
CA GLU A 268 -0.82 -4.71 11.77
C GLU A 268 -1.95 -3.67 11.68
N LEU A 269 -1.97 -2.72 12.61
CA LEU A 269 -2.94 -1.63 12.61
C LEU A 269 -2.46 -0.51 11.70
N ALA A 270 -3.31 -0.06 10.78
CA ALA A 270 -3.02 1.02 9.85
C ALA A 270 -2.65 2.33 10.59
N GLU A 271 -3.25 2.56 11.76
CA GLU A 271 -2.96 3.69 12.65
C GLU A 271 -1.49 3.71 13.12
N ASN A 272 -0.84 2.55 13.18
CA ASN A 272 0.54 2.39 13.63
C ASN A 272 1.55 2.33 12.48
N MET A 273 1.10 2.49 11.23
CA MET A 273 1.99 2.53 10.07
C MET A 273 2.74 3.87 10.02
N ILE A 274 4.05 3.78 9.80
CA ILE A 274 4.94 4.93 9.60
C ILE A 274 5.64 4.81 8.24
N PHE A 275 5.78 5.93 7.56
CA PHE A 275 6.65 6.01 6.38
C PHE A 275 7.93 6.75 6.74
N SER A 276 9.08 6.23 6.34
CA SER A 276 10.37 6.87 6.59
C SER A 276 11.29 6.77 5.38
N ASP A 277 12.41 7.46 5.45
CA ASP A 277 13.38 7.57 4.37
C ASP A 277 14.37 6.39 4.32
N PRO A 278 14.95 6.11 3.14
CA PRO A 278 15.92 5.02 2.99
C PRO A 278 17.23 5.23 3.78
N ALA A 279 17.60 6.48 4.12
CA ALA A 279 18.81 6.73 4.91
C ALA A 279 18.66 6.25 6.36
N THR A 280 17.44 6.30 6.90
CA THR A 280 17.08 5.68 8.18
C THR A 280 17.25 4.16 8.11
N GLU A 281 16.73 3.49 7.06
CA GLU A 281 16.91 2.03 6.88
C GLU A 281 18.39 1.63 6.87
N LEU A 282 19.22 2.37 6.13
CA LEU A 282 20.66 2.09 6.05
C LEU A 282 21.37 2.26 7.41
N GLN A 283 20.97 3.22 8.23
CA GLN A 283 21.48 3.37 9.60
C GLN A 283 21.13 2.16 10.45
N ILE A 284 19.88 1.69 10.40
CA ILE A 284 19.42 0.52 11.14
C ILE A 284 20.16 -0.74 10.69
N ALA A 285 20.24 -0.95 9.38
CA ALA A 285 20.97 -2.07 8.81
C ALA A 285 22.44 -2.06 9.25
N SER A 286 23.07 -0.88 9.33
CA SER A 286 24.44 -0.72 9.80
C SER A 286 24.61 -1.14 11.26
N ILE A 287 23.70 -0.69 12.14
CA ILE A 287 23.70 -1.11 13.54
C ILE A 287 23.49 -2.63 13.61
N PHE A 288 22.49 -3.18 12.90
CA PHE A 288 22.16 -4.60 12.96
C PHE A 288 23.35 -5.48 12.59
N ARG A 289 24.08 -5.13 11.53
CA ARG A 289 25.29 -5.87 11.11
C ARG A 289 26.38 -5.84 12.17
N LYS A 290 26.62 -4.67 12.76
CA LYS A 290 27.64 -4.51 13.81
C LYS A 290 27.41 -5.46 14.98
N TYR A 291 26.15 -5.66 15.37
CA TYR A 291 25.80 -6.49 16.54
C TYR A 291 25.46 -7.94 16.21
N SER A 292 24.92 -8.23 15.01
CA SER A 292 24.68 -9.61 14.54
C SER A 292 25.94 -10.31 14.04
N GLY A 293 27.00 -9.54 13.72
CA GLY A 293 28.23 -10.05 13.10
C GLY A 293 28.05 -10.40 11.62
N GLN A 294 26.90 -10.11 11.02
CA GLN A 294 26.66 -10.34 9.60
C GLN A 294 27.44 -9.34 8.73
N THR A 295 28.08 -9.85 7.69
CA THR A 295 28.70 -9.04 6.64
C THR A 295 27.97 -9.33 5.34
N VAL A 296 27.46 -8.28 4.69
CA VAL A 296 26.77 -8.37 3.40
C VAL A 296 27.38 -7.36 2.43
N ASN A 297 27.25 -7.62 1.13
CA ASN A 297 27.63 -6.68 0.08
C ASN A 297 26.92 -5.32 0.24
N PRO A 298 27.62 -4.17 0.28
CA PRO A 298 26.99 -2.85 0.32
C PRO A 298 26.01 -2.58 -0.84
N GLU A 299 26.25 -3.15 -2.02
CA GLU A 299 25.32 -3.02 -3.15
C GLU A 299 23.96 -3.66 -2.87
N TYR A 300 23.93 -4.74 -2.07
CA TYR A 300 22.70 -5.39 -1.64
C TYR A 300 21.92 -4.51 -0.65
N GLU A 301 22.58 -3.65 0.12
CA GLU A 301 21.92 -2.76 1.09
C GLU A 301 21.15 -1.64 0.42
N THR A 302 21.69 -1.11 -0.67
CA THR A 302 21.04 -0.06 -1.45
C THR A 302 20.07 -0.60 -2.51
N ALA A 303 20.07 -1.91 -2.74
CA ALA A 303 19.23 -2.57 -3.72
C ALA A 303 17.74 -2.45 -3.34
N PRO A 304 16.89 -1.88 -4.22
CA PRO A 304 15.46 -1.82 -3.96
C PRO A 304 14.85 -3.22 -3.91
N ARG A 305 13.84 -3.37 -3.05
CA ARG A 305 13.00 -4.57 -3.01
C ARG A 305 11.73 -4.31 -3.79
N ASN A 306 11.39 -5.27 -4.64
CA ASN A 306 10.19 -5.27 -5.48
C ASN A 306 9.85 -3.90 -6.08
N PRO A 307 10.77 -3.28 -6.86
CA PRO A 307 10.55 -1.92 -7.34
C PRO A 307 9.32 -1.86 -8.25
N VAL A 308 8.45 -0.90 -7.96
CA VAL A 308 7.33 -0.49 -8.81
C VAL A 308 7.83 0.60 -9.74
N ILE A 309 7.81 0.34 -11.03
CA ILE A 309 8.29 1.26 -12.07
C ILE A 309 7.09 1.95 -12.71
N PHE A 310 7.16 3.27 -12.86
CA PHE A 310 6.09 4.08 -13.43
C PHE A 310 6.41 4.50 -14.86
N VAL A 311 5.40 4.49 -15.72
CA VAL A 311 5.44 4.96 -17.09
C VAL A 311 4.58 6.21 -17.27
N ASP A 312 4.92 7.02 -18.28
CA ASP A 312 4.21 8.27 -18.61
C ASP A 312 2.77 8.05 -19.10
N ASP A 313 2.52 6.98 -19.86
CA ASP A 313 1.22 6.57 -20.37
C ASP A 313 1.02 5.05 -20.24
N PRO A 314 -0.14 4.56 -19.74
CA PRO A 314 -0.48 3.13 -19.77
C PRO A 314 -0.33 2.43 -21.12
N GLU A 315 -0.43 3.14 -22.25
CA GLU A 315 -0.20 2.56 -23.59
C GLU A 315 1.26 2.16 -23.82
N ASN A 316 2.21 2.82 -23.14
CA ASN A 316 3.64 2.52 -23.24
C ASN A 316 4.09 1.37 -22.33
N LEU A 317 3.17 0.80 -21.53
CA LEU A 317 3.50 -0.20 -20.51
C LEU A 317 4.16 -1.45 -21.11
N GLU A 318 3.61 -2.00 -22.20
CA GLU A 318 4.15 -3.21 -22.83
C GLU A 318 5.53 -2.98 -23.47
N ALA A 319 5.74 -1.79 -24.05
CA ALA A 319 7.02 -1.38 -24.60
C ALA A 319 8.08 -1.24 -23.49
N ALA A 320 7.77 -0.50 -22.42
CA ALA A 320 8.66 -0.30 -21.28
C ALA A 320 9.03 -1.63 -20.60
N ILE A 321 8.07 -2.54 -20.41
CA ILE A 321 8.33 -3.89 -19.88
C ILE A 321 9.31 -4.66 -20.77
N SER A 322 9.15 -4.56 -22.10
CA SER A 322 10.02 -5.25 -23.05
C SER A 322 11.45 -4.69 -23.02
N GLU A 323 11.60 -3.38 -22.90
CA GLU A 323 12.91 -2.72 -22.76
C GLU A 323 13.60 -3.09 -21.44
N VAL A 324 12.86 -3.10 -20.33
CA VAL A 324 13.40 -3.54 -19.03
C VAL A 324 13.86 -4.99 -19.08
N LYS A 325 13.12 -5.89 -19.75
CA LYS A 325 13.53 -7.29 -19.95
C LYS A 325 14.84 -7.43 -20.72
N ALA A 326 15.15 -6.48 -21.60
CA ALA A 326 16.39 -6.47 -22.38
C ALA A 326 17.61 -5.92 -21.61
N ILE A 327 17.42 -5.30 -20.44
CA ILE A 327 18.53 -4.79 -19.63
C ILE A 327 19.37 -5.94 -19.07
N GLN A 328 20.68 -5.87 -19.33
CA GLN A 328 21.65 -6.80 -18.77
C GLN A 328 21.80 -6.62 -17.25
N GLY A 329 21.89 -7.70 -16.49
CA GLY A 329 22.14 -7.66 -15.04
C GLY A 329 20.92 -7.94 -14.16
N ILE A 330 19.80 -8.38 -14.74
CA ILE A 330 18.67 -8.98 -14.01
C ILE A 330 18.64 -10.47 -14.36
N ASP A 331 18.60 -11.33 -13.35
CA ASP A 331 18.46 -12.77 -13.53
C ASP A 331 16.98 -13.17 -13.54
N TRP A 332 16.37 -13.18 -14.73
CA TRP A 332 14.96 -13.49 -14.92
C TRP A 332 14.53 -14.90 -14.50
N ASN A 333 15.44 -15.77 -14.05
CA ASN A 333 15.08 -17.04 -13.40
C ASN A 333 14.56 -16.83 -11.97
N TYR A 334 14.82 -15.67 -11.36
CA TYR A 334 14.47 -15.34 -9.97
C TYR A 334 13.59 -14.10 -9.85
N PHE A 335 13.23 -13.49 -10.98
CA PHE A 335 12.39 -12.30 -11.03
C PHE A 335 11.32 -12.45 -12.09
N THR A 336 10.15 -11.88 -11.82
CA THR A 336 9.04 -11.76 -12.76
C THR A 336 8.64 -10.30 -12.87
N ILE A 337 7.99 -9.94 -13.98
CA ILE A 337 7.37 -8.62 -14.13
C ILE A 337 5.87 -8.80 -14.09
N LYS A 338 5.20 -8.01 -13.26
CA LYS A 338 3.75 -7.97 -13.14
C LYS A 338 3.26 -6.54 -13.37
N ALA A 339 2.38 -6.38 -14.36
CA ALA A 339 1.66 -5.12 -14.54
C ALA A 339 0.74 -4.87 -13.35
N ASP A 340 0.74 -3.65 -12.83
CA ASP A 340 -0.12 -3.24 -11.71
C ASP A 340 -1.55 -3.00 -12.23
N ASP A 341 -2.26 -4.09 -12.52
CA ASP A 341 -3.61 -4.06 -13.10
C ASP A 341 -4.72 -4.41 -12.11
N SER A 342 -4.39 -4.97 -10.94
CA SER A 342 -5.38 -5.46 -9.97
C SER A 342 -6.11 -4.34 -9.25
N THR A 343 -5.38 -3.31 -8.82
CA THR A 343 -5.94 -2.14 -8.14
C THR A 343 -6.82 -1.34 -9.11
N TYR A 344 -6.35 -1.16 -10.34
CA TYR A 344 -7.14 -0.58 -11.43
C TYR A 344 -8.43 -1.38 -11.70
N LYS A 345 -8.34 -2.70 -11.89
CA LYS A 345 -9.51 -3.56 -12.17
C LYS A 345 -10.56 -3.47 -11.05
N THR A 346 -10.12 -3.44 -9.80
CA THR A 346 -11.01 -3.29 -8.64
C THR A 346 -11.69 -1.91 -8.64
N ALA A 347 -10.93 -0.83 -8.87
CA ALA A 347 -11.46 0.53 -8.88
C ALA A 347 -12.43 0.82 -10.04
N VAL A 348 -12.23 0.20 -11.21
CA VAL A 348 -13.06 0.43 -12.42
C VAL A 348 -14.27 -0.50 -12.52
N ARG A 349 -14.32 -1.58 -11.74
CA ARG A 349 -15.45 -2.53 -11.74
C ARG A 349 -16.81 -1.87 -11.45
N PRO A 350 -16.98 -0.97 -10.46
CA PRO A 350 -18.25 -0.27 -10.25
C PRO A 350 -18.63 0.65 -11.43
N LEU A 351 -17.64 1.32 -12.04
CA LEU A 351 -17.85 2.24 -13.17
C LEU A 351 -18.31 1.52 -14.43
N THR A 352 -17.71 0.37 -14.73
CA THR A 352 -18.13 -0.47 -15.88
C THR A 352 -19.53 -1.07 -15.69
N GLN A 353 -19.92 -1.40 -14.46
CA GLN A 353 -21.28 -1.81 -14.14
C GLN A 353 -22.29 -0.68 -14.40
N LEU A 354 -21.99 0.56 -13.99
CA LEU A 354 -22.81 1.73 -14.30
C LEU A 354 -22.98 1.96 -15.81
N GLY A 355 -21.88 1.81 -16.57
CA GLY A 355 -21.91 1.90 -18.04
C GLY A 355 -22.80 0.82 -18.67
N THR A 356 -22.75 -0.41 -18.15
CA THR A 356 -23.57 -1.53 -18.63
C THR A 356 -25.06 -1.32 -18.35
N ILE A 357 -25.41 -0.90 -17.13
CA ILE A 357 -26.79 -0.56 -16.75
C ILE A 357 -27.34 0.56 -17.64
N SER A 358 -26.52 1.57 -17.91
CA SER A 358 -26.89 2.67 -18.80
C SER A 358 -27.15 2.20 -20.23
N GLY A 359 -26.35 1.25 -20.74
CA GLY A 359 -26.59 0.62 -22.04
C GLY A 359 -27.92 -0.14 -22.10
N VAL A 360 -28.29 -0.85 -21.04
CA VAL A 360 -29.59 -1.53 -20.93
C VAL A 360 -30.75 -0.53 -20.89
N LEU A 361 -30.62 0.58 -20.16
CA LEU A 361 -31.63 1.65 -20.11
C LEU A 361 -31.86 2.29 -21.48
N ILE A 362 -30.79 2.53 -22.25
CA ILE A 362 -30.89 3.03 -23.62
C ILE A 362 -31.58 2.01 -24.51
N ALA A 363 -31.22 0.72 -24.41
CA ALA A 363 -31.85 -0.34 -25.21
C ALA A 363 -33.37 -0.44 -24.94
N ILE A 364 -33.79 -0.35 -23.67
CA ILE A 364 -35.21 -0.33 -23.29
C ILE A 364 -35.92 0.90 -23.85
N ALA A 365 -35.29 2.08 -23.78
CA ALA A 365 -35.88 3.34 -24.29
C ALA A 365 -35.95 3.42 -25.82
N VAL A 366 -35.17 2.61 -26.55
CA VAL A 366 -35.19 2.53 -28.02
C VAL A 366 -36.20 1.48 -28.51
N VAL A 367 -36.41 0.40 -27.74
CA VAL A 367 -37.31 -0.70 -28.09
C VAL A 367 -38.76 -0.45 -27.63
N GLY A 368 -38.95 0.24 -26.49
CA GLY A 368 -40.25 0.67 -25.98
C GLY A 368 -40.66 2.04 -26.49
#